data_AF-A0A1B9MR57-F1
#
_entry.id   AF-A0A1B9MR57-F1
#
_cell.length_a   1.000
_cell.length_b   1.000
_cell.length_c   1.000
_cell.angle_alpha   90.00
_cell.angle_beta   90.00
_cell.angle_gamma   90.00
#
_symmetry.space_group_name_H-M   'P 1'
#
loop_
_entity.id
_entity.type
_entity.pdbx_description
1 polymer ?
#
loop_
_entity_poly.entity_id
_entity_poly.type
_entity_poly.pdbx_seq_one_letter_code
_entity_poly.pdbx_strand_id
1 'polypeptide(L)'
;MLIAGYLVPYLGKRNLFFIAITCGLIFYTGLILCTDKYALLILQLFNALFIGIVANIGIIYFQDLLPTRMGVASTLFNNGVIFGVIIAGMLQGVLSDIYGHKIIYWVALIMVAISLLFCMLVKKDTASQVN
;
A
#
# COMPACT_ATOMS: atom_id res chain seq x y z
N MET A 1 10.20 8.60 -1.01
CA MET A 1 10.91 8.08 0.18
C MET A 1 11.36 9.19 1.14
N LEU A 2 12.10 10.21 0.71
CA LEU A 2 12.52 11.34 1.59
C LEU A 2 11.35 12.23 2.09
N ILE A 3 10.43 12.66 1.21
CA ILE A 3 9.27 13.50 1.59
C ILE A 3 8.27 12.72 2.47
N ALA A 4 8.07 11.43 2.18
CA ALA A 4 7.21 10.56 2.98
C ALA A 4 7.78 10.38 4.41
N GLY A 5 9.11 10.31 4.56
CA GLY A 5 9.81 10.32 5.85
C GLY A 5 9.66 11.64 6.61
N TYR A 6 9.64 12.77 5.91
CA TYR A 6 9.45 14.11 6.50
C TYR A 6 8.01 14.35 7.00
N LEU A 7 7.00 13.72 6.38
CA LEU A 7 5.59 13.89 6.74
C LEU A 7 5.10 12.98 7.88
N VAL A 8 5.88 11.96 8.26
CA VAL A 8 5.57 11.02 9.36
C VAL A 8 5.33 11.67 10.71
N PRO A 9 6.16 12.64 11.19
CA PRO A 9 5.98 13.21 12.52
C PRO A 9 4.74 14.12 12.64
N TYR A 10 4.19 14.64 11.54
CA TYR A 10 3.10 15.63 11.59
C TYR A 10 1.69 15.02 11.49
N LEU A 11 1.53 13.88 10.81
CA LEU A 11 0.21 13.32 10.48
C LEU A 11 -0.13 12.05 11.27
N GLY A 12 0.85 11.41 11.90
CA GLY A 12 0.67 10.16 12.63
C GLY A 12 0.65 8.93 11.71
N LYS A 13 1.19 7.82 12.22
CA LYS A 13 1.44 6.57 11.46
C LYS A 13 0.19 6.01 10.78
N ARG A 14 -0.98 6.08 11.45
CA ARG A 14 -2.25 5.56 10.93
C ARG A 14 -2.82 6.39 9.78
N ASN A 15 -2.84 7.72 9.92
CA ASN A 15 -3.38 8.59 8.88
C ASN A 15 -2.50 8.54 7.63
N LEU A 16 -1.17 8.39 7.78
CA LEU A 16 -0.30 8.19 6.64
C LEU A 16 -0.63 6.91 5.88
N PHE A 17 -0.94 5.82 6.58
CA PHE A 17 -1.32 4.56 5.95
C PHE A 17 -2.65 4.70 5.17
N PHE A 18 -3.65 5.39 5.73
CA PHE A 18 -4.90 5.70 5.03
C PHE A 18 -4.71 6.61 3.81
N ILE A 19 -3.89 7.66 3.94
CA ILE A 19 -3.55 8.55 2.83
C ILE A 19 -2.87 7.75 1.71
N ALA A 20 -1.91 6.90 2.06
CA ALA A 20 -1.21 6.06 1.08
C ALA A 20 -2.20 5.18 0.30
N ILE A 21 -3.06 4.43 0.99
CA ILE A 21 -4.04 3.54 0.34
C ILE A 21 -5.01 4.34 -0.53
N THR A 22 -5.45 5.51 -0.07
CA THR A 22 -6.33 6.41 -0.85
C THR A 22 -5.64 6.89 -2.14
N CYS A 23 -4.36 7.29 -2.06
CA CYS A 23 -3.57 7.63 -3.23
C CYS A 23 -3.40 6.44 -4.18
N GLY A 24 -3.22 5.22 -3.65
CA GLY A 24 -3.19 3.99 -4.44
C GLY A 24 -4.51 3.74 -5.19
N LEU A 25 -5.65 3.99 -4.53
CA LEU A 25 -6.97 3.83 -5.15
C LEU A 25 -7.16 4.83 -6.31
N ILE A 26 -6.79 6.10 -6.10
CA ILE A 26 -6.79 7.13 -7.14
C ILE A 26 -5.88 6.73 -8.29
N PHE A 27 -4.69 6.18 -8.00
CA PHE A 27 -3.73 5.76 -9.01
C PHE A 27 -4.28 4.63 -9.90
N TYR A 28 -4.78 3.55 -9.32
CA TYR A 28 -5.31 2.43 -10.11
C TYR A 28 -6.60 2.80 -10.85
N THR A 29 -7.45 3.65 -10.26
CA THR A 29 -8.66 4.15 -10.92
C THR A 29 -8.30 5.03 -12.12
N GLY A 30 -7.36 5.96 -11.95
CA GLY A 30 -6.92 6.82 -13.05
C GLY A 30 -6.17 6.06 -14.14
N LEU A 31 -5.47 4.97 -13.82
CA LEU A 31 -4.88 4.07 -14.82
C LEU A 31 -5.93 3.40 -15.72
N ILE A 32 -7.11 3.10 -15.17
CA ILE A 32 -8.22 2.48 -15.93
C ILE A 32 -8.92 3.53 -16.80
N LEU A 33 -9.11 4.75 -16.30
CA LEU A 33 -9.90 5.79 -16.95
C LEU A 33 -9.10 6.65 -17.93
N CYS A 34 -7.80 6.86 -17.67
CA CYS A 34 -6.97 7.78 -18.44
C CYS A 34 -5.93 7.01 -19.26
N THR A 35 -5.94 7.19 -20.59
CA THR A 35 -4.92 6.63 -21.51
C THR A 35 -3.95 7.70 -22.02
N ASP A 36 -4.11 8.95 -21.57
CA ASP A 36 -3.34 10.09 -22.04
C ASP A 36 -1.96 10.17 -21.37
N LYS A 37 -0.91 10.48 -22.15
CA LYS A 37 0.50 10.40 -21.67
C LYS A 37 0.76 11.35 -20.51
N TYR A 38 0.22 12.56 -20.60
CA TYR A 38 0.37 13.58 -19.55
C TYR A 38 -0.40 13.20 -18.28
N ALA A 39 -1.58 12.58 -18.42
CA ALA A 39 -2.34 12.08 -17.29
C ALA A 39 -1.56 10.97 -16.57
N LEU A 40 -1.00 10.01 -17.31
CA LEU A 40 -0.19 8.92 -16.74
C LEU A 40 1.06 9.41 -15.98
N LEU A 41 1.69 10.49 -16.46
CA LEU A 41 2.81 11.13 -15.76
C LEU A 41 2.38 11.74 -14.42
N ILE A 42 1.26 12.45 -14.37
CA ILE A 42 0.72 13.03 -13.13
C ILE A 42 0.35 11.90 -12.15
N LEU A 43 -0.24 10.82 -12.67
CA LEU A 43 -0.61 9.63 -11.90
C LEU A 43 0.60 9.01 -11.17
N GLN A 44 1.81 9.08 -11.73
CA GLN A 44 3.01 8.56 -11.05
C GLN A 44 3.33 9.27 -9.74
N LEU A 45 2.90 10.53 -9.55
CA LEU A 45 3.06 11.22 -8.26
C LEU A 45 2.28 10.50 -7.15
N PHE A 46 1.06 10.06 -7.45
CA PHE A 46 0.23 9.30 -6.51
C PHE A 46 0.82 7.91 -6.22
N ASN A 47 1.35 7.24 -7.24
CA ASN A 47 2.03 5.96 -7.08
C ASN A 47 3.30 6.08 -6.22
N ALA A 48 4.12 7.09 -6.47
CA ALA A 48 5.34 7.36 -5.70
C ALA A 48 5.02 7.65 -4.23
N LEU A 49 3.93 8.37 -3.96
CA LEU A 49 3.46 8.61 -2.60
C LEU A 49 2.96 7.32 -1.94
N PHE A 50 2.17 6.52 -2.65
CA PHE A 50 1.66 5.23 -2.16
C PHE A 50 2.79 4.28 -1.75
N ILE A 51 3.67 3.90 -2.69
CA ILE A 51 4.77 2.97 -2.40
C ILE A 51 5.75 3.59 -1.41
N GLY A 52 6.03 4.89 -1.53
CA GLY A 52 6.97 5.58 -0.64
C GLY A 52 6.55 5.57 0.83
N ILE A 53 5.25 5.69 1.12
CA ILE A 53 4.73 5.62 2.50
C ILE A 53 4.68 4.17 2.98
N VAL A 54 4.14 3.24 2.17
CA VAL A 54 3.99 1.83 2.55
C VAL A 54 5.35 1.19 2.84
N ALA A 55 6.37 1.47 2.02
CA ALA A 55 7.71 0.93 2.22
C ALA A 55 8.40 1.45 3.48
N ASN A 56 8.14 2.70 3.88
CA ASN A 56 8.82 3.32 5.01
C ASN A 56 8.11 3.03 6.36
N ILE A 57 6.78 3.08 6.38
CA ILE A 57 6.00 2.97 7.63
C ILE A 57 5.42 1.57 7.82
N GLY A 58 5.23 0.78 6.76
CA GLY A 58 4.55 -0.52 6.86
C GLY A 58 5.19 -1.45 7.88
N ILE A 59 6.51 -1.59 7.85
CA ILE A 59 7.23 -2.44 8.80
C ILE A 59 7.17 -1.90 10.23
N ILE A 60 7.30 -0.56 10.40
CA ILE A 60 7.24 0.09 11.70
C ILE A 60 5.85 -0.11 12.33
N TYR A 61 4.80 0.05 11.52
CA TYR A 61 3.42 -0.18 11.95
C TYR A 61 3.23 -1.62 12.45
N PHE A 62 3.70 -2.62 11.70
CA PHE A 62 3.63 -4.02 12.13
C PHE A 62 4.49 -4.32 13.37
N GLN A 63 5.64 -3.66 13.52
CA GLN A 63 6.47 -3.77 14.72
C GLN A 63 5.77 -3.14 15.94
N ASP A 64 5.08 -2.02 15.77
CA ASP A 64 4.30 -1.36 16.83
C ASP A 64 3.13 -2.24 17.31
N LEU A 65 2.53 -3.05 16.43
CA LEU A 65 1.48 -4.02 16.76
C LEU A 65 1.99 -5.20 17.62
N LEU A 66 3.31 -5.48 17.62
CA LEU A 66 3.94 -6.59 18.33
C LEU A 66 5.22 -6.14 19.07
N PRO A 67 5.12 -5.21 20.04
CA PRO A 67 6.27 -4.52 20.61
C PRO A 67 7.23 -5.46 21.37
N THR A 68 6.72 -6.52 21.99
CA THR A 68 7.53 -7.52 22.72
C THR A 68 8.27 -8.48 21.78
N ARG A 69 7.94 -8.52 20.48
CA ARG A 69 8.48 -9.47 19.51
C ARG A 69 8.80 -8.81 18.16
N MET A 70 9.51 -7.68 18.19
CA MET A 70 9.80 -6.89 16.97
C MET A 70 10.50 -7.70 15.86
N GLY A 71 11.40 -8.63 16.22
CA GLY A 71 12.04 -9.51 15.24
C GLY A 71 11.04 -10.41 14.50
N VAL A 72 10.08 -11.00 15.23
CA VAL A 72 9.02 -11.82 14.64
C VAL A 72 8.11 -10.97 13.75
N ALA A 73 7.78 -9.75 14.17
CA ALA A 73 6.98 -8.82 13.38
C ALA A 73 7.65 -8.47 12.04
N SER A 74 8.95 -8.16 12.07
CA SER A 74 9.74 -7.87 10.87
C SER A 74 9.81 -9.06 9.92
N THR A 75 10.07 -10.26 10.43
CA THR A 75 10.12 -11.49 9.63
C THR A 75 8.76 -11.80 9.03
N LEU A 76 7.68 -11.71 9.80
CA LEU A 76 6.32 -11.95 9.32
C LEU A 76 5.94 -10.95 8.22
N PHE A 77 6.26 -9.67 8.41
CA PHE A 77 6.02 -8.62 7.42
C PHE A 77 6.79 -8.89 6.12
N ASN A 78 8.10 -9.13 6.20
CA ASN A 78 8.92 -9.39 5.01
C ASN A 78 8.50 -10.66 4.28
N ASN A 79 8.22 -11.75 5.01
CA ASN A 79 7.70 -12.98 4.42
C ASN A 79 6.35 -12.74 3.74
N GLY A 80 5.47 -11.94 4.35
CA GLY A 80 4.18 -11.56 3.76
C GLY A 80 4.33 -10.74 2.49
N VAL A 81 5.22 -9.74 2.48
CA VAL A 81 5.50 -8.91 1.29
C VAL A 81 6.05 -9.77 0.15
N ILE A 82 7.06 -10.60 0.42
CA ILE A 82 7.66 -11.47 -0.59
C ILE A 82 6.64 -12.47 -1.13
N PHE A 83 5.85 -13.09 -0.24
CA PHE A 83 4.76 -13.98 -0.65
C PHE A 83 3.75 -13.27 -1.56
N GLY A 84 3.33 -12.04 -1.18
CA GLY A 84 2.45 -11.22 -2.00
C GLY A 84 3.01 -10.92 -3.37
N VAL A 85 4.31 -10.57 -3.47
CA VAL A 85 4.98 -10.30 -4.75
C VAL A 85 5.01 -11.54 -5.66
N ILE A 86 5.29 -12.72 -5.10
CA ILE A 86 5.30 -13.98 -5.86
C ILE A 86 3.91 -14.26 -6.43
N ILE A 87 2.87 -14.23 -5.59
CA ILE A 87 1.49 -14.49 -6.02
C ILE A 87 1.02 -13.44 -7.04
N ALA A 88 1.34 -12.16 -6.82
CA ALA A 88 1.00 -11.08 -7.73
C ALA A 88 1.66 -11.26 -9.10
N GLY A 89 2.94 -11.64 -9.15
CA GLY A 89 3.65 -11.91 -10.40
C GLY A 89 3.05 -13.08 -11.18
N MET A 90 2.70 -14.17 -10.48
CA MET A 90 2.04 -15.32 -11.10
C MET A 90 0.67 -14.95 -11.67
N LEU A 91 -0.16 -14.24 -10.89
CA LEU A 91 -1.46 -13.75 -11.35
C LEU A 91 -1.29 -12.80 -12.54
N GLN A 92 -0.36 -11.85 -12.46
CA GLN A 92 -0.10 -10.92 -13.55
C GLN A 92 0.27 -11.64 -14.85
N GLY A 93 1.13 -12.66 -14.79
CA GLY A 93 1.51 -13.45 -15.96
C GLY A 93 0.33 -14.18 -16.58
N VAL A 94 -0.42 -14.94 -15.78
CA VAL A 94 -1.57 -15.73 -16.26
C VAL A 94 -2.69 -14.85 -16.78
N LEU A 95 -3.05 -13.79 -16.05
CA LEU A 95 -4.14 -12.90 -16.47
C LEU A 95 -3.77 -12.08 -17.72
N SER A 96 -2.49 -11.69 -17.84
CA SER A 96 -2.02 -10.97 -19.03
C SER A 96 -2.11 -11.82 -20.30
N ASP A 97 -1.85 -13.12 -20.19
CA ASP A 97 -1.87 -14.05 -21.33
C ASP A 97 -3.29 -14.32 -21.83
N ILE A 98 -4.24 -14.50 -20.90
CA ILE A 98 -5.62 -14.89 -21.24
C ILE A 98 -6.51 -13.68 -21.60
N TYR A 99 -6.42 -12.58 -20.85
CA TYR A 99 -7.37 -11.45 -20.93
C TYR A 99 -6.71 -10.13 -21.35
N GLY A 100 -5.38 -10.13 -21.56
CA GLY A 100 -4.60 -8.94 -21.86
C GLY A 100 -4.31 -8.06 -20.64
N HIS A 101 -3.48 -7.02 -20.82
CA HIS A 101 -2.95 -6.23 -19.72
C HIS A 101 -4.00 -5.42 -18.93
N LYS A 102 -5.13 -5.08 -19.55
CA LYS A 102 -6.12 -4.19 -18.93
C LYS A 102 -6.77 -4.78 -17.67
N ILE A 103 -6.92 -6.11 -17.61
CA ILE A 103 -7.59 -6.76 -16.47
C ILE A 103 -6.76 -6.69 -15.19
N ILE A 104 -5.43 -6.59 -15.33
CA ILE A 104 -4.50 -6.53 -14.20
C ILE A 104 -4.75 -5.28 -13.36
N TYR A 105 -5.07 -4.15 -14.00
CA TYR A 105 -5.38 -2.91 -13.29
C TYR A 105 -6.67 -3.00 -12.48
N TRP A 106 -7.68 -3.73 -12.99
CA TRP A 106 -8.92 -3.99 -12.24
C TRP A 106 -8.69 -4.89 -11.03
N VAL A 107 -7.91 -5.96 -11.18
CA VAL A 107 -7.56 -6.84 -10.06
C VAL A 107 -6.75 -6.09 -9.00
N ALA A 108 -5.80 -5.25 -9.42
CA ALA A 108 -5.03 -4.41 -8.51
C ALA A 108 -5.92 -3.40 -7.76
N LEU A 109 -6.90 -2.79 -8.44
CA LEU A 109 -7.87 -1.89 -7.82
C LEU A 109 -8.68 -2.60 -6.73
N ILE A 110 -9.19 -3.81 -7.01
CA ILE A 110 -9.93 -4.62 -6.04
C ILE A 110 -9.05 -4.96 -4.83
N MET A 111 -7.81 -5.34 -5.04
CA MET A 111 -6.86 -5.66 -3.95
C MET A 111 -6.57 -4.44 -3.07
N VAL A 112 -6.41 -3.25 -3.67
CA VAL A 112 -6.24 -1.99 -2.89
C VAL A 112 -7.50 -1.65 -2.11
N ALA A 113 -8.69 -1.87 -2.68
CA ALA A 113 -9.96 -1.66 -1.96
C ALA A 113 -10.13 -2.63 -0.78
N ILE A 114 -9.76 -3.91 -0.96
CA ILE A 114 -9.75 -4.90 0.14
C ILE A 114 -8.76 -4.50 1.23
N SER A 115 -7.57 -4.03 0.85
CA SER A 115 -6.57 -3.52 1.81
C SER A 115 -7.11 -2.33 2.61
N LEU A 116 -7.82 -1.40 1.96
CA LEU A 116 -8.48 -0.29 2.62
C LEU A 116 -9.51 -0.79 3.65
N LEU A 117 -10.34 -1.76 3.26
CA LEU A 117 -11.35 -2.37 4.13
C LEU A 117 -10.71 -3.03 5.36
N PHE A 118 -9.65 -3.81 5.18
CA PHE A 118 -8.91 -4.39 6.31
C PHE A 118 -8.30 -3.31 7.21
N CYS A 119 -7.76 -2.24 6.64
CA CYS A 119 -7.23 -1.12 7.42
C CYS A 119 -8.31 -0.40 8.24
N MET A 120 -9.56 -0.32 7.73
CA MET A 120 -10.70 0.19 8.48
C MET A 120 -11.16 -0.74 9.61
N LEU A 121 -11.06 -2.07 9.41
CA LEU A 121 -11.44 -3.10 10.38
C LEU A 121 -10.46 -3.20 11.56
N VAL A 122 -9.19 -2.84 11.36
CA VAL A 122 -8.20 -2.80 12.45
C VAL A 122 -8.61 -1.71 13.44
N LYS A 123 -9.15 -2.16 14.58
CA LYS A 123 -9.60 -1.30 15.67
C LYS A 123 -8.42 -0.50 16.23
N LYS A 124 -8.68 0.76 16.58
CA LYS A 124 -7.73 1.71 17.16
C LYS A 124 -7.07 1.08 18.39
N ASP A 125 -5.80 0.69 18.29
CA ASP A 125 -5.02 0.44 19.50
C ASP A 125 -4.89 1.76 20.26
N THR A 126 -5.51 1.80 21.42
CA THR A 126 -5.52 2.88 22.41
C THR A 126 -4.13 3.04 23.09
N ALA A 127 -3.03 2.74 22.39
CA ALA A 127 -1.69 2.76 22.96
C ALA A 127 -0.91 4.06 22.74
N SER A 128 -1.42 5.00 21.92
CA SER A 128 -0.78 6.31 21.68
C SER A 128 -1.51 7.48 22.37
N GLN A 129 -2.01 7.26 23.59
CA GLN A 129 -2.55 8.31 24.47
C GLN A 129 -1.78 8.41 25.80
N VAL A 130 -0.65 7.71 25.94
CA VAL A 130 0.24 7.86 27.10
C VAL A 130 1.64 8.19 26.58
N ASN A 131 1.86 9.47 26.29
CA ASN A 131 3.07 10.25 26.55
C ASN A 131 2.91 11.64 25.94
#